data_AF-A0A2N1THG9-F1
#
_entry.id   AF-A0A2N1THG9-F1
#
_cell.length_a   1.000
_cell.length_b   1.000
_cell.length_c   1.000
_cell.angle_alpha   90.00
_cell.angle_beta   90.00
_cell.angle_gamma   90.00
#
_symmetry.space_group_name_H-M   'P 1'
#
loop_
_entity.id
_entity.type
_entity.pdbx_description
1 polymer ?
#
loop_
_entity_poly.entity_id
_entity_poly.type
_entity_poly.pdbx_seq_one_letter_code
_entity_poly.pdbx_strand_id
1 'polypeptide(L)'
;MRKFYFLQRYTVFFCMTAVFAFIPLKGYADIFNDPLSYYGGPDTMVYNSDTVMLENTVMDDASGITPVNTLSLNVAYLYSGYYMVGFLSVAWSPLSMMEINVSLPYIYRTVAPDKSDTYSKGGYGDTKLAVRFFIKDLFERIDSTTAVNVTIPTGDLAAADRLENVPLGYGNVTTGILESLSYRLPPTVTSLPFRFFMNLGTQFYTNITIEKNAAIREYYRWYFAGCGMLGMEYSFLPYLIGQVKYNIIFLPERTYEEESLVTPGSKTSLSREDRLIASDVIFAVKFMVKEYVSGNLSFILPVMELKDGSKPEDARREWKIMLSLMKNFSTGVHEKDIKKADTKKKVQRKKTIKRTR
;
A
#
# COMPACT_ATOMS: atom_id res chain seq x y z
N MET A 1 20.94 5.29 -27.24
CA MET A 1 19.68 4.90 -26.57
C MET A 1 19.73 3.54 -25.88
N ARG A 2 20.15 2.43 -26.53
CA ARG A 2 20.28 1.10 -25.87
C ARG A 2 21.11 1.09 -24.57
N LYS A 3 22.22 1.85 -24.51
CA LYS A 3 23.07 1.96 -23.31
C LYS A 3 22.39 2.66 -22.12
N PHE A 4 21.40 3.52 -22.36
CA PHE A 4 20.70 4.25 -21.30
C PHE A 4 19.68 3.34 -20.58
N TYR A 5 18.90 2.57 -21.34
CA TYR A 5 18.01 1.54 -20.79
C TYR A 5 18.77 0.43 -20.06
N PHE A 6 19.97 0.07 -20.54
CA PHE A 6 20.84 -0.87 -19.85
C PHE A 6 21.26 -0.32 -18.49
N LEU A 7 21.80 0.90 -18.44
CA LEU A 7 22.22 1.54 -17.18
C LEU A 7 21.04 1.73 -16.19
N GLN A 8 19.85 2.07 -16.70
CA GLN A 8 18.64 2.24 -15.90
C GLN A 8 18.20 0.92 -15.23
N ARG A 9 18.29 -0.22 -15.95
CA ARG A 9 18.01 -1.57 -15.39
C ARG A 9 18.97 -1.94 -14.25
N TYR A 10 20.27 -1.69 -14.41
CA TYR A 10 21.25 -1.99 -13.36
C TYR A 10 21.14 -1.03 -12.17
N THR A 11 20.72 0.22 -12.40
CA THR A 11 20.54 1.19 -11.32
C THR A 11 19.35 0.79 -10.43
N VAL A 12 18.23 0.36 -11.02
CA VAL A 12 17.08 -0.16 -10.27
C VAL A 12 17.48 -1.42 -9.50
N PHE A 13 18.14 -2.38 -10.15
CA PHE A 13 18.61 -3.60 -9.49
C PHE A 13 19.58 -3.28 -8.34
N PHE A 14 20.56 -2.40 -8.56
CA PHE A 14 21.52 -1.99 -7.53
C PHE A 14 20.85 -1.24 -6.36
N CYS A 15 19.90 -0.35 -6.64
CA CYS A 15 19.11 0.32 -5.61
C CYS A 15 18.26 -0.68 -4.81
N MET A 16 17.66 -1.68 -5.45
CA MET A 16 16.95 -2.76 -4.77
C MET A 16 17.90 -3.53 -3.84
N THR A 17 19.07 -3.97 -4.34
CA THR A 17 20.05 -4.71 -3.52
C THR A 17 20.58 -3.87 -2.37
N ALA A 18 20.79 -2.57 -2.57
CA ALA A 18 21.22 -1.65 -1.50
C ALA A 18 20.12 -1.48 -0.44
N VAL A 19 18.86 -1.27 -0.83
CA VAL A 19 17.73 -1.16 0.12
C VAL A 19 17.57 -2.46 0.92
N PHE A 20 17.69 -3.63 0.29
CA PHE A 20 17.64 -4.91 1.02
C PHE A 20 18.86 -5.16 1.91
N ALA A 21 20.05 -4.71 1.53
CA ALA A 21 21.29 -4.94 2.28
C ALA A 21 21.45 -4.01 3.51
N PHE A 22 20.86 -2.82 3.49
CA PHE A 22 21.04 -1.80 4.54
C PHE A 22 19.88 -1.68 5.53
N ILE A 23 18.94 -2.64 5.50
CA ILE A 23 17.80 -2.66 6.41
C ILE A 23 18.05 -3.76 7.48
N PRO A 24 18.73 -3.44 8.61
CA PRO A 24 18.84 -4.35 9.73
C PRO A 24 17.52 -4.33 10.50
N LEU A 25 16.66 -5.33 10.31
CA LEU A 25 15.36 -5.35 11.00
C LEU A 25 15.19 -6.63 11.80
N LYS A 26 15.66 -6.59 13.05
CA LYS A 26 15.01 -7.34 14.11
C LYS A 26 13.98 -6.38 14.73
N GLY A 27 12.70 -6.59 14.41
CA GLY A 27 11.62 -5.98 15.17
C GLY A 27 11.49 -6.73 16.49
N TYR A 28 11.60 -6.01 17.61
CA TYR A 28 11.33 -6.55 18.93
C TYR A 28 10.12 -5.78 19.46
N ALA A 29 9.02 -6.50 19.71
CA ALA A 29 7.80 -5.92 20.25
C ALA A 29 7.47 -6.69 21.53
N ASP A 30 7.69 -6.08 22.68
CA ASP A 30 7.25 -6.65 23.96
C ASP A 30 5.77 -6.37 24.15
N ILE A 31 4.92 -7.40 24.09
CA ILE A 31 3.55 -7.33 24.60
C ILE A 31 3.58 -7.83 26.04
N PHE A 32 3.61 -6.93 27.02
CA PHE A 32 3.58 -7.35 28.43
C PHE A 32 2.14 -7.55 28.90
N ASN A 33 1.84 -8.77 29.40
CA ASN A 33 0.64 -9.11 30.18
C ASN A 33 -0.70 -8.67 29.56
N ASP A 34 -1.13 -9.34 28.50
CA ASP A 34 -2.52 -9.22 28.06
C ASP A 34 -3.25 -10.58 28.06
N PRO A 35 -4.24 -10.80 28.96
CA PRO A 35 -5.10 -11.98 28.92
C PRO A 35 -5.95 -12.09 27.64
N LEU A 36 -5.93 -11.07 26.77
CA LEU A 36 -6.72 -10.93 25.54
C LEU A 36 -5.91 -11.24 24.27
N SER A 37 -4.82 -11.98 24.38
CA SER A 37 -3.81 -12.22 23.33
C SER A 37 -4.26 -13.11 22.16
N TYR A 38 -5.52 -13.56 22.11
CA TYR A 38 -6.01 -14.42 21.04
C TYR A 38 -6.08 -13.73 19.65
N TYR A 39 -6.05 -12.39 19.60
CA TYR A 39 -6.18 -11.61 18.36
C TYR A 39 -5.15 -10.49 18.18
N GLY A 40 -4.14 -10.39 19.04
CA GLY A 40 -3.06 -9.40 18.94
C GLY A 40 -1.86 -9.86 18.12
N GLY A 41 -1.02 -8.92 17.67
CA GLY A 41 0.23 -9.26 16.96
C GLY A 41 0.03 -9.73 15.52
N PRO A 42 0.73 -10.77 15.03
CA PRO A 42 0.70 -11.18 13.63
C PRO A 42 -0.68 -11.70 13.23
N ASP A 43 -1.62 -11.92 14.15
CA ASP A 43 -3.02 -12.23 13.84
C ASP A 43 -3.78 -11.12 13.17
N THR A 44 -3.27 -9.89 13.29
CA THR A 44 -3.58 -8.83 12.32
C THR A 44 -3.51 -9.31 10.89
N MET A 45 -2.52 -10.13 10.53
CA MET A 45 -2.29 -10.65 9.18
C MET A 45 -3.46 -11.53 8.68
N VAL A 46 -4.17 -12.21 9.59
CA VAL A 46 -5.31 -13.09 9.26
C VAL A 46 -6.56 -12.28 8.93
N TYR A 47 -6.77 -11.15 9.60
CA TYR A 47 -7.83 -10.17 9.31
C TYR A 47 -7.48 -9.21 8.16
N ASN A 48 -6.27 -9.34 7.59
CA ASN A 48 -5.66 -8.38 6.68
C ASN A 48 -5.60 -8.86 5.22
N SER A 49 -6.40 -9.83 4.77
CA SER A 49 -6.56 -10.07 3.32
C SER A 49 -6.80 -8.76 2.57
N ASP A 50 -7.59 -7.90 3.20
CA ASP A 50 -8.00 -6.61 2.68
C ASP A 50 -6.87 -5.59 2.72
N THR A 51 -6.00 -5.68 3.72
CA THR A 51 -4.83 -4.80 3.87
C THR A 51 -3.71 -5.21 2.94
N VAL A 52 -3.41 -6.51 2.79
CA VAL A 52 -2.48 -7.04 1.78
C VAL A 52 -2.95 -6.69 0.37
N MET A 53 -4.26 -6.81 0.12
CA MET A 53 -4.89 -6.40 -1.12
C MET A 53 -4.77 -4.88 -1.37
N LEU A 54 -5.08 -4.06 -0.36
CA LEU A 54 -5.00 -2.61 -0.42
C LEU A 54 -3.58 -2.10 -0.67
N GLU A 55 -2.62 -2.65 0.07
CA GLU A 55 -1.22 -2.23 0.05
C GLU A 55 -0.51 -2.56 -1.25
N ASN A 56 -0.91 -3.65 -1.91
CA ASN A 56 -0.15 -4.18 -3.03
C ASN A 56 -0.90 -4.16 -4.36
N THR A 57 -2.24 -4.07 -4.43
CA THR A 57 -2.94 -4.24 -5.71
C THR A 57 -4.07 -3.26 -5.98
N VAL A 58 -4.92 -2.94 -5.01
CA VAL A 58 -6.13 -2.15 -5.30
C VAL A 58 -5.83 -0.68 -5.57
N MET A 59 -4.84 -0.14 -4.85
CA MET A 59 -4.43 1.27 -4.92
C MET A 59 -3.47 1.57 -6.08
N ASP A 60 -2.81 0.55 -6.63
CA ASP A 60 -1.95 0.69 -7.80
C ASP A 60 -2.69 0.21 -9.05
N ASP A 61 -2.78 1.05 -10.05
CA ASP A 61 -3.42 0.80 -11.34
C ASP A 61 -2.41 0.72 -12.48
N ALA A 62 -1.13 0.57 -12.16
CA ALA A 62 0.00 0.62 -13.07
C ALA A 62 0.03 1.89 -13.95
N SER A 63 -0.52 3.01 -13.47
CA SER A 63 -0.51 4.28 -14.21
C SER A 63 0.87 4.96 -14.21
N GLY A 64 1.81 4.43 -13.44
CA GLY A 64 3.18 4.92 -13.32
C GLY A 64 3.42 5.67 -12.01
N ILE A 65 4.25 6.71 -12.08
CA ILE A 65 4.55 7.59 -10.96
C ILE A 65 4.02 9.01 -11.21
N THR A 66 3.91 9.79 -10.13
CA THR A 66 3.56 11.20 -10.19
C THR A 66 4.55 11.96 -11.10
N PRO A 67 4.12 12.98 -11.85
CA PRO A 67 5.02 13.77 -12.70
C PRO A 67 6.22 14.36 -11.97
N VAL A 68 7.33 14.58 -12.68
CA VAL A 68 8.57 15.15 -12.13
C VAL A 68 8.32 16.50 -11.45
N ASN A 69 9.03 16.76 -10.36
CA ASN A 69 8.91 17.99 -9.56
C ASN A 69 7.46 18.24 -9.14
N THR A 70 6.78 17.19 -8.72
CA THR A 70 5.42 17.25 -8.19
C THR A 70 5.41 16.59 -6.83
N LEU A 71 4.75 17.26 -5.89
CA LEU A 71 4.33 16.69 -4.61
C LEU A 71 2.86 16.30 -4.77
N SER A 72 2.53 15.03 -4.56
CA SER A 72 1.16 14.53 -4.57
C SER A 72 0.70 14.28 -3.13
N LEU A 73 -0.47 14.81 -2.78
CA LEU A 73 -1.18 14.47 -1.56
C LEU A 73 -2.37 13.59 -1.94
N ASN A 74 -2.46 12.40 -1.38
CA ASN A 74 -3.56 11.48 -1.63
C ASN A 74 -4.21 11.08 -0.30
N VAL A 75 -5.52 11.34 -0.24
CA VAL A 75 -6.40 10.91 0.84
C VAL A 75 -7.27 9.80 0.29
N ALA A 76 -7.18 8.61 0.88
CA ALA A 76 -8.03 7.50 0.53
C ALA A 76 -8.79 6.98 1.74
N TYR A 77 -9.95 6.42 1.49
CA TYR A 77 -10.83 5.87 2.49
C TYR A 77 -11.47 4.60 1.94
N LEU A 78 -11.24 3.48 2.62
CA LEU A 78 -11.90 2.22 2.37
C LEU A 78 -12.89 1.93 3.49
N TYR A 79 -14.09 1.51 3.10
CA TYR A 79 -15.16 1.07 3.97
C TYR A 79 -15.59 -0.36 3.61
N SER A 80 -15.82 -1.16 4.65
CA SER A 80 -16.42 -2.49 4.68
C SER A 80 -17.28 -2.57 5.96
N GLY A 81 -18.25 -3.50 6.04
CA GLY A 81 -19.14 -3.62 7.20
C GLY A 81 -18.44 -3.80 8.56
N TYR A 82 -17.21 -4.34 8.56
CA TYR A 82 -16.39 -4.61 9.76
C TYR A 82 -15.05 -3.84 9.77
N TYR A 83 -14.74 -3.08 8.71
CA TYR A 83 -13.40 -2.50 8.54
C TYR A 83 -13.41 -1.16 7.83
N MET A 84 -12.75 -0.18 8.42
CA MET A 84 -12.59 1.15 7.87
C MET A 84 -11.11 1.56 7.93
N VAL A 85 -10.59 2.08 6.82
CA VAL A 85 -9.22 2.61 6.78
C VAL A 85 -9.18 3.91 6.02
N GLY A 86 -8.67 4.94 6.67
CA GLY A 86 -8.20 6.17 6.02
C GLY A 86 -6.70 6.08 5.74
N PHE A 87 -6.27 6.53 4.58
CA PHE A 87 -4.86 6.71 4.24
C PHE A 87 -4.59 8.17 3.93
N LEU A 88 -3.58 8.72 4.58
CA LEU A 88 -2.96 9.98 4.17
C LEU A 88 -1.60 9.65 3.57
N SER A 89 -1.40 9.94 2.29
CA SER A 89 -0.14 9.66 1.61
C SER A 89 0.42 10.89 0.90
N VAL A 90 1.73 11.02 0.97
CA VAL A 90 2.49 12.09 0.31
C VAL A 90 3.51 11.42 -0.61
N ALA A 91 3.42 11.71 -1.90
CA ALA A 91 4.36 11.24 -2.91
C ALA A 91 5.17 12.40 -3.47
N TRP A 92 6.46 12.19 -3.73
CA TRP A 92 7.32 13.17 -4.37
C TRP A 92 8.16 12.50 -5.45
N SER A 93 8.09 13.05 -6.66
CA SER A 93 8.88 12.57 -7.80
C SER A 93 10.00 13.54 -8.14
N PRO A 94 11.21 13.38 -7.57
CA PRO A 94 12.35 14.22 -7.93
C PRO A 94 12.83 13.99 -9.37
N LEU A 95 12.57 12.82 -9.94
CA LEU A 95 13.05 12.39 -11.26
C LEU A 95 11.90 11.77 -12.05
N SER A 96 12.01 11.72 -13.38
CA SER A 96 11.01 11.08 -14.27
C SER A 96 10.92 9.57 -14.13
N MET A 97 11.86 8.97 -13.41
CA MET A 97 11.96 7.53 -13.21
C MET A 97 11.86 7.12 -11.75
N MET A 98 11.65 8.06 -10.81
CA MET A 98 11.68 7.76 -9.38
C MET A 98 10.66 8.59 -8.60
N GLU A 99 9.90 7.92 -7.75
CA GLU A 99 8.99 8.52 -6.77
C GLU A 99 9.29 7.97 -5.37
N ILE A 100 9.23 8.84 -4.38
CA ILE A 100 9.30 8.49 -2.96
C ILE A 100 7.92 8.77 -2.38
N ASN A 101 7.32 7.79 -1.72
CA ASN A 101 6.01 7.89 -1.11
C ASN A 101 6.07 7.55 0.38
N VAL A 102 5.40 8.35 1.19
CA VAL A 102 5.18 8.08 2.61
C VAL A 102 3.67 8.00 2.83
N SER A 103 3.20 6.99 3.55
CA SER A 103 1.78 6.84 3.87
C SER A 103 1.56 6.59 5.35
N LEU A 104 0.55 7.27 5.91
CA LEU A 104 0.08 7.16 7.27
C LEU A 104 -1.36 6.62 7.23
N PRO A 105 -1.59 5.37 7.66
CA PRO A 105 -2.93 4.85 7.80
C PRO A 105 -3.54 5.24 9.15
N TYR A 106 -4.82 5.60 9.14
CA TYR A 106 -5.70 5.61 10.30
C TYR A 106 -6.70 4.48 10.14
N ILE A 107 -6.68 3.53 11.07
CA ILE A 107 -7.48 2.31 11.00
C ILE A 107 -8.57 2.40 12.05
N TYR A 108 -9.80 2.11 11.64
CA TYR A 108 -10.89 1.78 12.54
C TYR A 108 -11.34 0.36 12.23
N ARG A 109 -11.14 -0.53 13.19
CA ARG A 109 -11.38 -1.97 13.02
C ARG A 109 -12.47 -2.41 13.97
N THR A 110 -13.29 -3.35 13.49
CA THR A 110 -14.29 -4.02 14.29
C THR A 110 -14.05 -5.53 14.20
N VAL A 111 -14.10 -6.24 15.33
CA VAL A 111 -13.92 -7.69 15.44
C VAL A 111 -15.10 -8.26 16.22
N ALA A 112 -15.67 -9.38 15.74
CA ALA A 112 -16.77 -10.09 16.38
C ALA A 112 -16.43 -11.58 16.49
N PRO A 113 -15.72 -12.00 17.56
CA PRO A 113 -15.21 -13.37 17.66
C PRO A 113 -16.31 -14.42 17.81
N ASP A 114 -17.38 -14.12 18.57
CA ASP A 114 -18.40 -15.11 18.96
C ASP A 114 -19.84 -14.75 18.52
N LYS A 115 -20.01 -13.89 17.49
CA LYS A 115 -21.31 -13.37 16.99
C LYS A 115 -22.16 -12.58 18.00
N SER A 116 -21.89 -12.68 19.30
CA SER A 116 -22.63 -12.01 20.39
C SER A 116 -22.11 -10.62 20.71
N ASP A 117 -20.79 -10.45 20.64
CA ASP A 117 -20.11 -9.21 21.03
C ASP A 117 -19.27 -8.66 19.88
N THR A 118 -19.24 -7.34 19.80
CA THR A 118 -18.50 -6.58 18.80
C THR A 118 -17.54 -5.63 19.49
N TYR A 119 -16.26 -5.76 19.16
CA TYR A 119 -15.17 -4.97 19.71
C TYR A 119 -14.61 -4.06 18.64
N SER A 120 -14.31 -2.81 18.98
CA SER A 120 -13.88 -1.82 18.00
C SER A 120 -12.78 -0.91 18.52
N LYS A 121 -11.85 -0.57 17.63
CA LYS A 121 -10.74 0.33 17.95
C LYS A 121 -10.37 1.19 16.76
N GLY A 122 -10.12 2.46 17.05
CA GLY A 122 -9.60 3.45 16.11
C GLY A 122 -8.22 3.93 16.54
N GLY A 123 -7.30 4.07 15.58
CA GLY A 123 -6.01 4.69 15.83
C GLY A 123 -5.09 4.69 14.62
N TYR A 124 -3.88 5.21 14.79
CA TYR A 124 -2.87 5.18 13.75
C TYR A 124 -2.34 3.75 13.58
N GLY A 125 -2.25 3.32 12.33
CA GLY A 125 -1.60 2.06 11.97
C GLY A 125 -0.13 2.25 11.63
N ASP A 126 0.42 1.27 10.93
CA ASP A 126 1.83 1.25 10.57
C ASP A 126 2.18 2.23 9.44
N THR A 127 3.19 3.05 9.70
CA THR A 127 3.73 4.02 8.73
C THR A 127 4.45 3.30 7.61
N LYS A 128 4.25 3.73 6.37
CA LYS A 128 4.92 3.13 5.20
C LYS A 128 5.78 4.13 4.47
N LEU A 129 6.89 3.62 3.96
CA LEU A 129 7.77 4.27 3.01
C LEU A 129 7.83 3.38 1.77
N ALA A 130 7.66 3.98 0.60
CA ALA A 130 7.82 3.29 -0.67
C ALA A 130 8.72 4.09 -1.61
N VAL A 131 9.55 3.39 -2.35
CA VAL A 131 10.32 3.96 -3.47
C VAL A 131 9.87 3.23 -4.73
N ARG A 132 9.41 4.01 -5.72
CA ARG A 132 8.94 3.50 -7.00
C ARG A 132 9.89 3.89 -8.10
N PHE A 133 10.21 2.95 -8.97
CA PHE A 133 11.00 3.14 -10.17
C PHE A 133 10.12 2.94 -11.39
N PHE A 134 10.12 3.94 -12.28
CA PHE A 134 9.30 3.93 -13.48
C PHE A 134 10.17 3.80 -14.73
N ILE A 135 9.81 2.85 -15.59
CA ILE A 135 10.41 2.65 -16.90
C ILE A 135 9.29 2.72 -17.94
N LYS A 136 9.31 3.80 -18.71
CA LYS A 136 8.41 3.98 -19.84
C LYS A 136 8.86 3.14 -21.03
N ASP A 137 7.90 2.58 -21.79
CA ASP A 137 8.16 1.88 -23.06
C ASP A 137 9.17 0.71 -22.92
N LEU A 138 9.12 -0.01 -21.81
CA LEU A 138 9.74 -1.33 -21.66
C LEU A 138 9.22 -2.24 -22.77
N PHE A 139 10.13 -2.87 -23.52
CA PHE A 139 9.77 -3.64 -24.71
C PHE A 139 8.85 -2.86 -25.69
N GLU A 140 9.18 -1.57 -25.89
CA GLU A 140 8.59 -0.63 -26.86
C GLU A 140 7.20 -0.06 -26.51
N ARG A 141 6.37 -0.78 -25.76
CA ARG A 141 4.97 -0.38 -25.52
C ARG A 141 4.41 -0.73 -24.12
N ILE A 142 5.23 -1.31 -23.25
CA ILE A 142 4.84 -1.69 -21.90
C ILE A 142 5.47 -0.69 -20.95
N ASP A 143 4.65 0.04 -20.20
CA ASP A 143 5.13 0.80 -19.06
C ASP A 143 5.32 -0.14 -17.87
N SER A 144 6.43 -0.01 -17.15
CA SER A 144 6.76 -0.82 -15.97
C SER A 144 7.03 0.08 -14.77
N THR A 145 6.49 -0.31 -13.62
CA THR A 145 6.74 0.34 -12.34
C THR A 145 7.10 -0.72 -11.31
N THR A 146 8.28 -0.59 -10.72
CA THR A 146 8.71 -1.43 -9.60
C THR A 146 8.64 -0.60 -8.32
N ALA A 147 7.84 -1.00 -7.34
CA ALA A 147 7.81 -0.41 -6.01
C ALA A 147 8.53 -1.30 -5.00
N VAL A 148 9.36 -0.69 -4.16
CA VAL A 148 9.90 -1.31 -2.94
C VAL A 148 9.27 -0.61 -1.75
N ASN A 149 8.58 -1.38 -0.93
CA ASN A 149 7.82 -0.88 0.21
C ASN A 149 8.48 -1.33 1.51
N VAL A 150 8.48 -0.47 2.52
CA VAL A 150 8.87 -0.77 3.89
C VAL A 150 7.79 -0.23 4.81
N THR A 151 7.23 -1.09 5.65
CA THR A 151 6.25 -0.71 6.66
C THR A 151 6.91 -0.81 8.02
N ILE A 152 6.88 0.29 8.75
CA ILE A 152 7.48 0.46 10.07
C ILE A 152 6.38 0.21 11.12
N PRO A 153 6.61 -0.64 12.14
CA PRO A 153 5.59 -1.02 13.12
C PRO A 153 5.31 0.12 14.11
N THR A 154 4.60 1.14 13.65
CA THR A 154 4.21 2.32 14.46
C THR A 154 2.80 2.19 15.04
N GLY A 155 1.98 1.29 14.50
CA GLY A 155 0.65 1.00 14.99
C GLY A 155 0.67 0.10 16.22
N ASP A 156 -0.32 0.26 17.07
CA ASP A 156 -0.46 -0.54 18.29
C ASP A 156 -0.92 -1.96 17.95
N LEU A 157 -0.05 -2.94 18.21
CA LEU A 157 -0.31 -4.36 17.93
C LEU A 157 -1.16 -5.06 19.00
N ALA A 158 -1.41 -4.41 20.14
CA ALA A 158 -2.17 -4.92 21.29
C ALA A 158 -3.21 -3.88 21.73
N ALA A 159 -3.82 -3.19 20.76
CA ALA A 159 -4.79 -2.15 21.07
C ALA A 159 -6.08 -2.79 21.63
N ALA A 160 -6.27 -2.68 22.94
CA ALA A 160 -7.39 -3.32 23.62
C ALA A 160 -8.72 -2.56 23.50
N ASP A 161 -9.82 -3.30 23.38
CA ASP A 161 -11.19 -2.87 23.63
C ASP A 161 -11.89 -3.87 24.57
N ARG A 162 -12.19 -3.42 25.80
CA ARG A 162 -12.78 -4.23 26.89
C ARG A 162 -12.00 -5.52 27.18
N LEU A 163 -12.49 -6.65 26.65
CA LEU A 163 -12.01 -8.00 26.86
C LEU A 163 -11.44 -8.58 25.56
N GLU A 164 -11.17 -7.77 24.54
CA GLU A 164 -10.51 -8.25 23.33
C GLU A 164 -9.44 -7.30 22.80
N ASN A 165 -8.46 -7.88 22.11
CA ASN A 165 -7.48 -7.12 21.35
C ASN A 165 -7.98 -6.83 19.93
N VAL A 166 -7.94 -5.55 19.55
CA VAL A 166 -8.32 -5.05 18.23
C VAL A 166 -7.10 -4.35 17.62
N PRO A 167 -6.14 -5.12 17.10
CA PRO A 167 -4.84 -4.58 16.73
C PRO A 167 -4.90 -3.63 15.53
N LEU A 168 -4.03 -2.62 15.56
CA LEU A 168 -3.93 -1.53 14.58
C LEU A 168 -2.62 -1.58 13.76
N GLY A 169 -1.62 -2.38 14.17
CA GLY A 169 -0.35 -2.56 13.47
C GLY A 169 0.15 -4.00 13.54
N TYR A 170 1.06 -4.38 12.63
CA TYR A 170 1.60 -5.73 12.51
C TYR A 170 2.54 -6.12 13.67
N GLY A 171 3.11 -5.12 14.35
CA GLY A 171 4.13 -5.31 15.39
C GLY A 171 5.50 -5.72 14.86
N ASN A 172 5.64 -5.95 13.55
CA ASN A 172 6.90 -6.24 12.89
C ASN A 172 7.14 -5.31 11.71
N VAL A 173 8.40 -5.24 11.30
CA VAL A 173 8.74 -4.49 10.10
C VAL A 173 8.44 -5.38 8.91
N THR A 174 7.85 -4.81 7.86
CA THR A 174 7.51 -5.58 6.66
C THR A 174 8.14 -4.94 5.44
N THR A 175 8.57 -5.75 4.49
CA THR A 175 9.17 -5.29 3.23
C THR A 175 8.40 -5.88 2.06
N GLY A 176 8.13 -5.08 1.04
CA GLY A 176 7.33 -5.50 -0.11
C GLY A 176 7.99 -5.16 -1.42
N ILE A 177 7.75 -5.99 -2.43
CA ILE A 177 8.05 -5.68 -3.83
C ILE A 177 6.75 -5.77 -4.60
N LEU A 178 6.46 -4.73 -5.39
CA LEU A 178 5.32 -4.69 -6.29
C LEU A 178 5.82 -4.35 -7.70
N GLU A 179 5.54 -5.22 -8.67
CA GLU A 179 5.80 -4.97 -10.08
C GLU A 179 4.46 -4.74 -10.80
N SER A 180 4.37 -3.62 -11.49
CA SER A 180 3.18 -3.17 -12.20
C SER A 180 3.51 -2.93 -13.66
N LEU A 181 2.81 -3.62 -14.56
CA LEU A 181 2.97 -3.52 -16.01
C LEU A 181 1.70 -2.94 -16.63
N SER A 182 1.85 -2.04 -17.59
CA SER A 182 0.73 -1.39 -18.28
C SER A 182 0.99 -1.35 -19.77
N TYR A 183 0.01 -1.80 -20.56
CA TYR A 183 0.05 -1.81 -22.01
C TYR A 183 -1.14 -1.03 -22.57
N ARG A 184 -0.86 -0.03 -23.41
CA ARG A 184 -1.90 0.74 -24.11
C ARG A 184 -2.07 0.19 -25.53
N LEU A 185 -3.31 -0.15 -25.87
CA LEU A 185 -3.64 -0.58 -27.22
C LEU A 185 -3.37 0.58 -28.19
N PRO A 186 -2.64 0.33 -29.30
CA PRO A 186 -2.34 1.40 -30.23
C PRO A 186 -3.56 1.81 -31.05
N PRO A 187 -3.61 3.08 -31.50
CA PRO A 187 -4.65 3.57 -32.41
C PRO A 187 -4.80 2.75 -33.69
N THR A 188 -3.75 2.02 -34.10
CA THR A 188 -3.76 1.14 -35.27
C THR A 188 -4.56 -0.15 -35.08
N VAL A 189 -4.76 -0.60 -33.83
CA VAL A 189 -5.53 -1.82 -33.50
C VAL A 189 -6.97 -1.45 -33.16
N THR A 190 -7.17 -0.35 -32.45
CA THR A 190 -8.50 0.14 -32.10
C THR A 190 -8.49 1.66 -31.96
N SER A 191 -9.59 2.29 -32.38
CA SER A 191 -9.83 3.73 -32.13
C SER A 191 -10.17 4.00 -30.66
N LEU A 192 -10.48 2.95 -29.89
CA LEU A 192 -10.88 3.05 -28.50
C LEU A 192 -9.66 3.06 -27.56
N PRO A 193 -9.61 3.97 -26.57
CA PRO A 193 -8.46 4.14 -25.68
C PRO A 193 -8.43 3.08 -24.58
N PHE A 194 -8.17 1.83 -24.96
CA PHE A 194 -8.05 0.71 -24.01
C PHE A 194 -6.63 0.60 -23.45
N ARG A 195 -6.56 0.30 -22.16
CA ARG A 195 -5.31 -0.04 -21.46
C ARG A 195 -5.50 -1.32 -20.65
N PHE A 196 -4.58 -2.25 -20.82
CA PHE A 196 -4.47 -3.45 -19.98
C PHE A 196 -3.35 -3.24 -18.99
N PHE A 197 -3.50 -3.77 -17.79
CA PHE A 197 -2.46 -3.72 -16.80
C PHE A 197 -2.48 -4.95 -15.90
N MET A 198 -1.34 -5.22 -15.28
CA MET A 198 -1.19 -6.27 -14.30
C MET A 198 -0.26 -5.82 -13.19
N ASN A 199 -0.54 -6.29 -11.98
CA ASN A 199 0.29 -6.06 -10.82
C ASN A 199 0.62 -7.39 -10.16
N LEU A 200 1.85 -7.56 -9.70
CA LEU A 200 2.32 -8.72 -8.95
C LEU A 200 3.08 -8.23 -7.73
N GLY A 201 2.59 -8.57 -6.54
CA GLY A 201 3.14 -8.10 -5.29
C GLY A 201 3.45 -9.22 -4.31
N THR A 202 4.56 -9.09 -3.60
CA THR A 202 4.91 -9.95 -2.47
C THR A 202 5.27 -9.08 -1.28
N GLN A 203 4.72 -9.41 -0.11
CA GLN A 203 5.05 -8.81 1.17
C GLN A 203 5.79 -9.83 2.03
N PHE A 204 6.85 -9.40 2.70
CA PHE A 204 7.67 -10.19 3.59
C PHE A 204 7.58 -9.61 5.00
N TYR A 205 7.40 -10.50 5.96
CA TYR A 205 7.19 -10.18 7.36
C TYR A 205 8.42 -10.63 8.14
N THR A 206 9.06 -9.69 8.82
CA THR A 206 10.22 -10.00 9.67
C THR A 206 9.79 -10.80 10.90
N ASN A 207 10.75 -11.49 11.52
CA ASN A 207 10.51 -12.23 12.74
C ASN A 207 9.97 -11.29 13.83
N ILE A 208 9.05 -11.81 14.63
CA ILE A 208 8.54 -11.11 15.81
C ILE A 208 8.46 -12.09 16.97
N THR A 209 8.81 -11.61 18.15
CA THR A 209 8.61 -12.30 19.41
C THR A 209 7.45 -11.63 20.11
N ILE A 210 6.50 -12.41 20.62
CA ILE A 210 5.36 -11.91 21.37
C ILE A 210 5.31 -12.64 22.70
N GLU A 211 5.24 -11.88 23.78
CA GLU A 211 4.91 -12.45 25.09
C GLU A 211 3.38 -12.50 25.21
N LYS A 212 2.83 -13.71 25.16
CA LYS A 212 1.38 -13.92 25.16
C LYS A 212 0.78 -13.65 26.54
N ASN A 213 1.52 -14.06 27.58
CA ASN A 213 1.22 -13.84 28.98
C ASN A 213 2.50 -14.07 29.80
N ALA A 214 2.40 -13.94 31.13
CA ALA A 214 3.52 -14.18 32.05
C ALA A 214 4.15 -15.58 31.94
N ALA A 215 3.51 -16.54 31.27
CA ALA A 215 3.95 -17.92 31.16
C ALA A 215 4.38 -18.36 29.75
N ILE A 216 4.02 -17.65 28.70
CA ILE A 216 4.19 -18.11 27.31
C ILE A 216 4.74 -17.00 26.43
N ARG A 217 5.76 -17.34 25.64
CA ARG A 217 6.33 -16.50 24.58
C ARG A 217 6.25 -17.22 23.24
N GLU A 218 5.74 -16.53 22.23
CA GLU A 218 5.62 -16.99 20.86
C GLU A 218 6.70 -16.35 19.97
N TYR A 219 7.34 -17.14 19.13
CA TYR A 219 8.31 -16.70 18.13
C TYR A 219 7.76 -16.97 16.74
N TYR A 220 7.37 -15.91 16.05
CA TYR A 220 6.93 -15.98 14.67
C TYR A 220 8.14 -15.87 13.75
N ARG A 221 8.30 -16.88 12.91
CA ARG A 221 9.35 -16.92 11.90
C ARG A 221 8.96 -16.05 10.69
N TRP A 222 9.96 -15.75 9.88
CA TRP A 222 9.79 -15.00 8.65
C TRP A 222 8.70 -15.63 7.78
N TYR A 223 7.85 -14.78 7.24
CA TYR A 223 6.63 -15.18 6.55
C TYR A 223 6.41 -14.27 5.34
N PHE A 224 5.60 -14.72 4.38
CA PHE A 224 5.30 -13.94 3.18
C PHE A 224 3.82 -14.00 2.80
N ALA A 225 3.33 -12.96 2.13
CA ALA A 225 2.04 -12.95 1.46
C ALA A 225 2.22 -12.55 0.00
N GLY A 226 1.49 -13.18 -0.90
CA GLY A 226 1.51 -12.90 -2.33
C GLY A 226 0.18 -12.36 -2.83
N CYS A 227 0.23 -11.53 -3.86
CA CYS A 227 -0.97 -11.05 -4.54
C CYS A 227 -0.69 -10.80 -6.02
N GLY A 228 -1.74 -10.92 -6.81
CA GLY A 228 -1.73 -10.61 -8.23
C GLY A 228 -3.01 -9.91 -8.63
N MET A 229 -2.93 -9.04 -9.62
CA MET A 229 -4.11 -8.38 -10.18
C MET A 229 -3.96 -8.24 -11.68
N LEU A 230 -5.05 -8.47 -12.40
CA LEU A 230 -5.22 -8.14 -13.80
C LEU A 230 -6.29 -7.07 -13.93
N GLY A 231 -6.10 -6.12 -14.82
CA GLY A 231 -7.04 -5.03 -15.01
C GLY A 231 -7.14 -4.59 -16.46
N MET A 232 -8.32 -4.08 -16.79
CA MET A 232 -8.62 -3.40 -18.03
C MET A 232 -9.21 -2.04 -17.71
N GLU A 233 -8.84 -1.05 -18.50
CA GLU A 233 -9.26 0.33 -18.40
C GLU A 233 -9.81 0.82 -19.74
N TYR A 234 -10.90 1.57 -19.67
CA TYR A 234 -11.55 2.21 -20.81
C TYR A 234 -11.83 3.68 -20.50
N SER A 235 -11.30 4.59 -21.32
CA SER A 235 -11.57 6.02 -21.18
C SER A 235 -12.83 6.39 -21.95
N PHE A 236 -13.94 6.60 -21.23
CA PHE A 236 -15.18 7.11 -21.80
C PHE A 236 -15.01 8.55 -22.28
N LEU A 237 -14.33 9.36 -21.46
CA LEU A 237 -14.07 10.78 -21.68
C LEU A 237 -12.65 11.09 -21.18
N PRO A 238 -12.02 12.21 -21.59
CA PRO A 238 -10.67 12.57 -21.13
C PRO A 238 -10.52 12.67 -19.60
N TYR A 239 -11.63 12.90 -18.89
CA TYR A 239 -11.69 13.09 -17.45
C TYR A 239 -12.45 11.96 -16.72
N LEU A 240 -12.93 10.93 -17.43
CA LEU A 240 -13.72 9.85 -16.84
C LEU A 240 -13.33 8.51 -17.46
N ILE A 241 -12.85 7.62 -16.60
CA ILE A 241 -12.26 6.35 -17.00
C ILE A 241 -12.87 5.23 -16.16
N GLY A 242 -13.39 4.20 -16.83
CA GLY A 242 -13.86 2.98 -16.18
C GLY A 242 -12.76 1.93 -16.12
N GLN A 243 -12.78 1.13 -15.06
CA GLN A 243 -11.89 0.00 -14.89
C GLN A 243 -12.64 -1.22 -14.38
N VAL A 244 -12.19 -2.39 -14.82
CA VAL A 244 -12.54 -3.68 -14.24
C VAL A 244 -11.24 -4.37 -13.89
N LYS A 245 -11.13 -4.88 -12.67
CA LYS A 245 -9.95 -5.60 -12.18
C LYS A 245 -10.37 -6.92 -11.54
N TYR A 246 -9.48 -7.89 -11.61
CA TYR A 246 -9.58 -9.15 -10.89
C TYR A 246 -8.30 -9.36 -10.12
N ASN A 247 -8.39 -9.58 -8.80
CA ASN A 247 -7.23 -9.83 -7.96
C ASN A 247 -7.31 -11.21 -7.32
N ILE A 248 -6.13 -11.75 -7.02
CA ILE A 248 -5.93 -12.96 -6.24
C ILE A 248 -4.94 -12.66 -5.12
N ILE A 249 -5.20 -13.23 -3.95
CA ILE A 249 -4.42 -13.07 -2.74
C ILE A 249 -4.09 -14.46 -2.23
N PHE A 250 -2.84 -14.65 -1.82
CA PHE A 250 -2.33 -15.89 -1.28
C PHE A 250 -1.58 -15.59 0.03
N LEU A 251 -2.10 -16.12 1.13
CA LEU A 251 -1.43 -16.16 2.42
C LEU A 251 -1.17 -17.66 2.73
N PRO A 252 0.08 -18.12 2.76
CA PRO A 252 0.41 -19.46 3.21
C PRO A 252 0.03 -19.70 4.68
N GLU A 253 0.16 -20.94 5.14
CA GLU A 253 -0.03 -21.24 6.55
C GLU A 253 1.17 -20.74 7.37
N ARG A 254 0.92 -20.17 8.55
CA ARG A 254 1.99 -19.68 9.44
C ARG A 254 2.49 -20.78 10.38
N THR A 255 3.79 -20.73 10.66
CA THR A 255 4.44 -21.54 11.69
C THR A 255 5.05 -20.65 12.74
N TYR A 256 4.99 -21.07 13.99
CA TYR A 256 5.55 -20.35 15.12
C TYR A 256 6.14 -21.31 16.16
N GLU A 257 6.96 -20.80 17.07
CA GLU A 257 7.49 -21.58 18.19
C GLU A 257 6.96 -21.01 19.51
N GLU A 258 6.50 -21.87 20.41
CA GLU A 258 6.14 -21.49 21.77
C GLU A 258 7.24 -21.90 22.76
N GLU A 259 7.59 -20.98 23.66
CA GLU A 259 8.46 -21.21 24.81
C GLU A 259 7.70 -20.91 26.10
N SER A 260 7.83 -21.81 27.09
CA SER A 260 7.35 -21.56 28.45
C SER A 260 8.34 -20.67 29.20
N LEU A 261 7.86 -19.54 29.71
CA LEU A 261 8.63 -18.65 30.58
C LEU A 261 8.68 -19.15 32.04
N VAL A 262 7.79 -20.09 32.41
CA VAL A 262 7.76 -20.71 33.75
C VAL A 262 8.75 -21.87 33.86
N THR A 263 8.95 -22.61 32.77
CA THR A 263 9.96 -23.68 32.67
C THR A 263 10.79 -23.48 31.40
N PRO A 264 11.76 -22.55 31.42
CA PRO A 264 12.57 -22.24 30.24
C PRO A 264 13.42 -23.45 29.83
N GLY A 265 13.48 -23.77 28.53
CA GLY A 265 14.39 -24.79 28.03
C GLY A 265 13.97 -25.51 26.75
N SER A 266 12.69 -25.54 26.41
CA SER A 266 12.20 -26.12 25.16
C SER A 266 11.29 -25.17 24.39
N LYS A 267 11.49 -25.16 23.07
CA LYS A 267 10.58 -24.52 22.13
C LYS A 267 9.79 -25.58 21.39
N THR A 268 8.48 -25.40 21.28
CA THR A 268 7.61 -26.30 20.54
C THR A 268 7.18 -25.61 19.26
N SER A 269 7.45 -26.22 18.10
CA SER A 269 6.98 -25.68 16.81
C SER A 269 5.53 -26.08 16.59
N LEU A 270 4.70 -25.09 16.27
CA LEU A 270 3.27 -25.22 16.04
C LEU A 270 2.92 -24.62 14.68
N SER A 271 1.91 -25.21 14.05
CA SER A 271 1.28 -24.66 12.85
C SER A 271 0.00 -23.94 13.24
N ARG A 272 -0.21 -22.77 12.66
CA ARG A 272 -1.42 -22.00 12.86
C ARG A 272 -2.24 -22.21 11.60
N GLU A 273 -3.30 -23.02 11.66
CA GLU A 273 -4.14 -23.41 10.51
C GLU A 273 -4.87 -22.21 9.89
N ASP A 274 -4.13 -21.30 9.27
CA ASP A 274 -4.58 -19.94 8.94
C ASP A 274 -4.26 -19.52 7.51
N ARG A 275 -4.08 -20.50 6.62
CA ARG A 275 -3.94 -20.24 5.18
C ARG A 275 -5.14 -19.45 4.65
N LEU A 276 -4.88 -18.60 3.66
CA LEU A 276 -5.92 -17.92 2.89
C LEU A 276 -5.60 -17.94 1.41
N ILE A 277 -6.60 -18.29 0.60
CA ILE A 277 -6.60 -17.95 -0.82
C ILE A 277 -7.89 -17.21 -1.09
N ALA A 278 -7.79 -16.00 -1.62
CA ALA A 278 -8.98 -15.20 -1.86
C ALA A 278 -8.89 -14.43 -3.18
N SER A 279 -10.03 -14.12 -3.77
CA SER A 279 -10.11 -13.31 -4.98
C SER A 279 -11.26 -12.33 -4.94
N ASP A 280 -11.12 -11.23 -5.68
CA ASP A 280 -12.17 -10.22 -5.81
C ASP A 280 -12.28 -9.73 -7.26
N VAL A 281 -13.47 -9.22 -7.58
CA VAL A 281 -13.71 -8.41 -8.77
C VAL A 281 -13.88 -6.96 -8.31
N ILE A 282 -13.19 -6.06 -8.99
CA ILE A 282 -13.16 -4.64 -8.64
C ILE A 282 -13.67 -3.84 -9.83
N PHE A 283 -14.75 -3.09 -9.61
CA PHE A 283 -15.23 -2.09 -10.54
C PHE A 283 -14.75 -0.74 -10.06
N ALA A 284 -14.05 0.01 -10.89
CA ALA A 284 -13.56 1.33 -10.50
C ALA A 284 -13.87 2.40 -11.55
N VAL A 285 -14.08 3.62 -11.06
CA VAL A 285 -14.25 4.80 -11.88
C VAL A 285 -13.23 5.82 -11.41
N LYS A 286 -12.32 6.19 -12.31
CA LYS A 286 -11.43 7.31 -12.11
C LYS A 286 -12.02 8.55 -12.74
N PHE A 287 -11.89 9.66 -12.05
CA PHE A 287 -12.40 10.94 -12.50
C PHE A 287 -11.38 12.04 -12.24
N MET A 288 -11.40 13.05 -13.09
CA MET A 288 -10.61 14.26 -12.94
C MET A 288 -11.56 15.43 -12.66
N VAL A 289 -11.44 16.03 -11.47
CA VAL A 289 -12.24 17.21 -11.09
C VAL A 289 -11.61 18.48 -11.64
N LYS A 290 -10.28 18.55 -11.59
CA LYS A 290 -9.43 19.59 -12.19
C LYS A 290 -8.13 18.96 -12.66
N GLU A 291 -7.36 19.65 -13.49
CA GLU A 291 -6.06 19.15 -14.00
C GLU A 291 -5.10 18.66 -12.90
N TYR A 292 -5.23 19.19 -11.68
CA TYR A 292 -4.41 18.85 -10.51
C TYR A 292 -5.18 18.11 -9.40
N VAL A 293 -6.46 17.76 -9.62
CA VAL A 293 -7.26 16.98 -8.66
C VAL A 293 -7.92 15.82 -9.39
N SER A 294 -7.50 14.61 -9.03
CA SER A 294 -8.09 13.37 -9.52
C SER A 294 -8.69 12.58 -8.36
N GLY A 295 -9.58 11.66 -8.68
CA GLY A 295 -10.13 10.72 -7.73
C GLY A 295 -10.38 9.37 -8.37
N ASN A 296 -10.56 8.39 -7.50
CA ASN A 296 -10.91 7.03 -7.87
C ASN A 296 -11.96 6.50 -6.89
N LEU A 297 -13.05 5.97 -7.42
CA LEU A 297 -14.08 5.27 -6.68
C LEU A 297 -14.07 3.80 -7.11
N SER A 298 -13.82 2.89 -6.18
CA SER A 298 -13.81 1.45 -6.43
C SER A 298 -14.87 0.73 -5.60
N PHE A 299 -15.54 -0.23 -6.21
CA PHE A 299 -16.40 -1.23 -5.57
C PHE A 299 -15.71 -2.58 -5.67
N ILE A 300 -15.45 -3.21 -4.53
CA ILE A 300 -14.72 -4.47 -4.43
C ILE A 300 -15.71 -5.55 -4.01
N LEU A 301 -15.83 -6.59 -4.82
CA LEU A 301 -16.74 -7.71 -4.60
C LEU A 301 -15.92 -9.00 -4.44
N PRO A 302 -15.89 -9.58 -3.24
CA PRO A 302 -15.26 -10.88 -3.01
C PRO A 302 -15.94 -11.96 -3.85
N VAL A 303 -15.14 -12.79 -4.53
CA VAL A 303 -15.61 -13.87 -5.41
C VAL A 303 -15.32 -15.23 -4.80
N MET A 304 -14.12 -15.39 -4.23
CA MET A 304 -13.68 -16.64 -3.64
C MET A 304 -12.94 -16.37 -2.34
N GLU A 305 -13.16 -17.26 -1.37
CA GLU A 305 -12.39 -17.31 -0.14
C GLU A 305 -12.23 -18.79 0.27
N LEU A 306 -10.98 -19.24 0.32
CA LEU A 306 -10.58 -20.53 0.85
C LEU A 306 -9.76 -20.27 2.11
N LYS A 307 -10.35 -20.58 3.26
CA LYS A 307 -9.73 -20.42 4.57
C LYS A 307 -9.74 -21.74 5.34
N ASP A 308 -8.71 -21.94 6.15
CA ASP A 308 -8.63 -23.07 7.08
C ASP A 308 -9.51 -22.80 8.32
N GLY A 309 -9.85 -23.87 9.05
CA GLY A 309 -10.93 -23.89 10.04
C GLY A 309 -10.70 -23.07 11.31
N SER A 310 -9.48 -22.61 11.57
CA SER A 310 -9.16 -21.82 12.77
C SER A 310 -9.53 -20.33 12.66
N LYS A 311 -10.02 -19.88 11.50
CA LYS A 311 -10.44 -18.49 11.31
C LYS A 311 -11.88 -18.27 11.74
N PRO A 312 -12.21 -17.14 12.41
CA PRO A 312 -13.58 -16.81 12.78
C PRO A 312 -14.53 -16.90 11.58
N GLU A 313 -15.71 -17.47 11.80
CA GLU A 313 -16.73 -17.64 10.75
C GLU A 313 -17.19 -16.29 10.17
N ASP A 314 -17.19 -15.22 10.97
CA ASP A 314 -17.63 -13.87 10.60
C ASP A 314 -16.55 -13.02 9.91
N ALA A 315 -15.34 -13.54 9.74
CA ALA A 315 -14.37 -12.99 8.79
C ALA A 315 -14.77 -13.30 7.33
N ARG A 316 -16.06 -13.31 6.98
CA ARG A 316 -16.49 -13.40 5.58
C ARG A 316 -16.12 -12.09 4.92
N ARG A 317 -15.29 -12.15 3.89
CA ARG A 317 -14.98 -10.95 3.12
C ARG A 317 -16.29 -10.38 2.57
N GLU A 318 -16.60 -9.16 3.00
CA GLU A 318 -17.76 -8.42 2.50
C GLU A 318 -17.36 -7.50 1.35
N TRP A 319 -18.39 -7.00 0.66
CA TRP A 319 -18.21 -5.96 -0.34
C TRP A 319 -17.56 -4.72 0.31
N LYS A 320 -16.79 -3.99 -0.50
CA LYS A 320 -16.08 -2.80 -0.02
C LYS A 320 -16.25 -1.66 -0.99
N ILE A 321 -16.21 -0.46 -0.46
CA ILE A 321 -16.15 0.77 -1.24
C ILE A 321 -14.88 1.51 -0.87
N MET A 322 -14.14 1.94 -1.88
CA MET A 322 -12.94 2.74 -1.70
C MET A 322 -13.06 4.04 -2.48
N LEU A 323 -12.86 5.16 -1.79
CA LEU A 323 -12.72 6.47 -2.40
C LEU A 323 -11.30 6.97 -2.20
N SER A 324 -10.66 7.43 -3.25
CA SER A 324 -9.36 8.09 -3.22
C SER A 324 -9.47 9.45 -3.90
N LEU A 325 -8.85 10.46 -3.30
CA LEU A 325 -8.73 11.81 -3.83
C LEU A 325 -7.26 12.22 -3.77
N MET A 326 -6.72 12.56 -4.93
CA MET A 326 -5.34 12.96 -5.10
C MET A 326 -5.26 14.40 -5.58
N LYS A 327 -4.37 15.18 -4.97
CA LYS A 327 -4.05 16.53 -5.37
C LYS A 327 -2.56 16.66 -5.64
N ASN A 328 -2.23 17.12 -6.85
CA ASN A 328 -0.87 17.32 -7.30
C ASN A 328 -0.47 18.80 -7.15
N PHE A 329 0.70 19.04 -6.56
CA PHE A 329 1.30 20.35 -6.38
C PHE A 329 2.61 20.40 -7.16
N SER A 330 2.70 21.31 -8.13
CA SER A 330 3.98 21.52 -8.82
C SER A 330 4.98 22.18 -7.88
N THR A 331 6.15 21.56 -7.71
CA THR A 331 7.27 22.10 -6.92
C THR A 331 8.33 22.76 -7.80
N GLY A 332 8.13 22.76 -9.13
CA GLY A 332 8.98 23.48 -10.08
C GLY A 332 8.61 24.95 -10.19
N VAL A 333 9.60 25.80 -10.50
CA VAL A 333 9.36 27.22 -10.76
C VAL A 333 8.51 27.36 -12.02
N HIS A 334 7.29 27.88 -11.89
CA HIS A 334 6.48 28.24 -13.05
C HIS A 334 7.18 29.35 -13.85
N GLU A 335 7.54 29.09 -15.12
CA GLU A 335 8.04 30.13 -16.03
C GLU A 335 7.11 31.36 -16.11
N LYS A 336 5.81 31.18 -15.84
CA LYS A 336 4.84 32.28 -15.75
C LYS A 336 5.13 33.25 -14.60
N ASP A 337 5.71 32.78 -13.51
CA ASP A 337 6.07 33.61 -12.35
C ASP A 337 7.40 34.32 -12.55
N ILE A 338 8.35 33.71 -13.27
CA ILE A 338 9.58 34.38 -13.73
C ILE A 338 9.24 35.52 -14.68
N LYS A 339 8.36 35.28 -15.67
CA LYS A 339 7.91 36.33 -16.61
C LYS A 339 7.19 37.47 -15.88
N LYS A 340 6.31 37.18 -14.92
CA LYS A 340 5.63 38.24 -14.13
C LYS A 340 6.59 39.02 -13.22
N ALA A 341 7.57 38.35 -12.59
CA ALA A 341 8.59 38.99 -11.76
C ALA A 341 9.54 39.87 -12.57
N ASP A 342 9.98 39.41 -13.75
CA ASP A 342 10.81 40.21 -14.67
C ASP A 342 10.03 41.37 -15.28
N THR A 343 8.75 41.19 -15.56
CA THR A 343 7.89 42.29 -16.05
C THR A 343 7.70 43.34 -14.95
N LYS A 344 7.47 42.94 -13.69
CA LYS A 344 7.39 43.86 -12.54
C LYS A 344 8.72 44.60 -12.29
N LYS A 345 9.86 43.90 -12.34
CA LYS A 345 11.19 44.52 -12.22
C LYS A 345 11.47 45.51 -13.35
N LYS A 346 11.14 45.19 -14.61
CA LYS A 346 11.27 46.10 -15.75
C LYS A 346 10.37 47.33 -15.64
N VAL A 347 9.14 47.17 -15.15
CA VAL A 347 8.20 48.30 -14.95
C VAL A 347 8.66 49.20 -13.80
N GLN A 348 9.17 48.65 -12.70
CA GLN A 348 9.76 49.45 -11.61
C GLN A 348 11.00 50.21 -12.08
N ARG A 349 11.93 49.56 -12.80
CA ARG A 349 13.15 50.21 -13.31
C ARG A 349 12.83 51.37 -14.28
N LYS A 350 11.82 51.22 -15.14
CA LYS A 350 11.34 52.32 -16.01
C LYS A 350 10.69 53.47 -15.24
N LYS A 351 9.96 53.19 -14.15
CA LYS A 351 9.36 54.24 -13.31
C LYS A 351 10.40 55.00 -12.50
N THR A 352 11.47 54.34 -12.04
CA THR A 352 12.56 55.00 -11.32
C THR A 352 13.35 55.94 -12.24
N ILE A 353 13.65 55.51 -13.48
CA ILE A 353 14.38 56.34 -14.46
C ILE A 353 13.59 57.58 -14.92
N LYS A 354 12.25 57.49 -14.96
CA LYS A 354 11.39 58.64 -15.30
C LYS A 354 11.22 59.66 -14.16
N ARG A 355 11.62 59.35 -12.93
CA ARG A 355 11.58 60.26 -11.78
C ARG A 355 12.91 60.98 -11.51
N THR A 356 13.98 60.60 -12.20
CA THR A 356 15.33 61.18 -12.09
C THR A 356 15.75 62.02 -13.31
N ARG A 357 14.80 62.40 -14.16
CA ARG A 357 14.91 63.52 -15.11
C ARG A 357 13.81 64.50 -14.77
#